data_AF-A0A3D4YJL0-F1
#
_entry.id   AF-A0A3D4YJL0-F1
#
_cell.length_a   1.000
_cell.length_b   1.000
_cell.length_c   1.000
_cell.angle_alpha   90.00
_cell.angle_beta   90.00
_cell.angle_gamma   90.00
#
_symmetry.space_group_name_H-M   'P 1'
#
loop_
_entity.id
_entity.type
_entity.pdbx_description
1 polymer ?
#
loop_
_entity_poly.entity_id
_entity_poly.type
_entity_poly.pdbx_seq_one_letter_code
_entity_poly.pdbx_strand_id
1 'polypeptide(L)' 'MATKLEKTLKREITIDGKAYMVAISPEGVKVTQKGFRRGPEMTWRAIISGEAEMGQQLKSSVGGTGGGSEE' A
#
# COMPACT_ATOMS: atom_id res chain seq x y z
N MET A 1 24.31 -5.64 12.11
CA MET A 1 24.13 -6.38 10.84
C MET A 1 22.64 -6.59 10.63
N ALA A 2 22.13 -6.41 9.41
CA ALA A 2 20.73 -6.66 9.12
C ALA A 2 20.53 -8.12 8.67
N THR A 3 19.50 -8.79 9.17
CA THR A 3 19.15 -10.14 8.72
C THR A 3 18.56 -10.05 7.32
N LYS A 4 19.13 -10.80 6.37
CA LYS A 4 18.61 -10.87 5.01
C LYS A 4 17.19 -11.44 5.03
N LEU A 5 16.28 -10.77 4.33
CA LEU A 5 14.94 -11.28 4.13
C LEU A 5 14.96 -12.32 3.01
N GLU A 6 15.01 -13.59 3.38
CA GLU A 6 15.01 -14.70 2.41
C GLU A 6 13.61 -15.29 2.18
N LYS A 7 12.73 -15.14 3.17
CA LYS A 7 11.36 -15.67 3.15
C LYS A 7 10.38 -14.59 3.55
N THR A 8 9.14 -14.73 3.11
CA THR A 8 8.07 -13.80 3.48
C THR A 8 7.85 -13.80 4.99
N LEU A 9 8.03 -12.64 5.61
CA LEU A 9 7.79 -12.39 7.01
C LEU A 9 6.41 -11.76 7.21
N LYS A 10 5.58 -12.34 8.08
CA LYS A 10 4.27 -11.78 8.42
C LYS A 10 4.34 -11.10 9.78
N ARG A 11 3.81 -9.88 9.88
CA ARG A 11 3.73 -9.09 11.11
C ARG A 11 2.37 -8.46 11.27
N GLU A 12 1.85 -8.52 12.49
CA GLU A 12 0.68 -7.74 12.86
C GLU A 12 1.14 -6.35 13.30
N ILE A 13 0.47 -5.32 12.83
CA ILE A 13 0.65 -3.93 13.26
C ILE A 13 -0.71 -3.32 13.56
N THR A 14 -0.73 -2.26 14.34
CA THR A 14 -1.94 -1.47 14.60
C THR A 14 -1.78 -0.09 13.97
N ILE A 15 -2.74 0.31 13.16
CA ILE A 15 -2.82 1.65 12.55
C ILE A 15 -4.22 2.18 12.88
N ASP A 16 -4.31 3.38 13.49
CA ASP A 16 -5.58 4.01 13.88
C ASP A 16 -6.53 3.09 14.66
N GLY A 17 -5.98 2.28 15.58
CA GLY A 17 -6.75 1.33 16.38
C GLY A 17 -7.26 0.10 15.63
N LYS A 18 -6.93 -0.06 14.34
CA LYS A 18 -7.25 -1.25 13.54
C LYS A 18 -6.03 -2.14 13.37
N ALA A 19 -6.25 -3.45 13.48
CA ALA A 19 -5.20 -4.44 13.26
C ALA A 19 -5.01 -4.73 11.77
N TYR A 20 -3.75 -4.69 11.33
CA TYR A 20 -3.32 -5.01 9.97
C TYR A 20 -2.25 -6.10 9.99
N MET A 21 -2.31 -6.95 8.99
CA MET A 21 -1.28 -7.94 8.68
C MET A 21 -0.42 -7.43 7.54
N VAL A 22 0.85 -7.24 7.83
CA VAL A 22 1.90 -6.89 6.87
C VAL A 22 2.66 -8.16 6.49
N ALA A 23 2.66 -8.50 5.21
CA ALA A 23 3.53 -9.52 4.66
C ALA A 23 4.68 -8.85 3.91
N ILE A 24 5.89 -9.02 4.42
CA ILE A 24 7.12 -8.44 3.89
C ILE A 24 7.87 -9.56 3.17
N SER A 25 8.04 -9.45 1.86
CA SER A 25 8.76 -10.43 1.03
C SER A 25 9.99 -9.78 0.38
N PRO A 26 10.91 -10.57 -0.18
CA PRO A 26 12.07 -10.02 -0.89
C PRO A 26 11.69 -9.14 -2.10
N GLU A 27 10.47 -9.29 -2.63
CA GLU A 27 9.98 -8.56 -3.80
C GLU A 27 9.20 -7.28 -3.42
N GLY A 28 8.60 -7.25 -2.22
CA GLY A 28 7.83 -6.10 -1.77
C GLY A 28 7.12 -6.28 -0.43
N VAL A 29 6.07 -5.48 -0.23
CA VAL A 29 5.23 -5.48 0.96
C VAL A 29 3.76 -5.52 0.58
N LYS A 30 2.99 -6.32 1.33
CA LYS A 30 1.53 -6.39 1.24
C LYS A 30 0.94 -6.05 2.60
N VAL A 31 0.00 -5.10 2.63
CA VAL A 31 -0.72 -4.75 3.86
C VAL A 31 -2.17 -5.14 3.71
N THR A 32 -2.68 -5.95 4.64
CA THR A 32 -4.06 -6.43 4.64
C THR A 32 -4.71 -6.11 5.97
N GLN A 33 -5.92 -5.57 5.97
CA GLN A 33 -6.65 -5.41 7.22
C GLN A 33 -7.05 -6.77 7.76
N LYS A 34 -6.94 -6.99 9.08
CA LYS A 34 -7.33 -8.25 9.71
C LYS A 34 -8.80 -8.55 9.39
N GLY A 35 -9.07 -9.75 8.87
CA GLY A 35 -10.40 -10.15 8.38
C GLY A 35 -10.64 -9.90 6.88
N PHE A 36 -9.76 -9.16 6.21
CA PHE A 36 -9.84 -8.90 4.76
C PHE A 36 -8.69 -9.58 4.01
N ARG A 37 -9.03 -10.18 2.86
CA ARG A 37 -8.04 -10.83 1.96
C ARG A 37 -7.51 -9.90 0.87
N ARG A 38 -8.16 -8.75 0.66
CA ARG A 38 -7.75 -7.75 -0.32
C ARG A 38 -7.08 -6.59 0.40
N GLY A 39 -5.83 -6.35 0.04
CA GLY A 39 -5.03 -5.27 0.61
C GLY A 39 -3.97 -4.84 -0.40
N PRO A 40 -3.54 -3.56 -0.37
CA PRO A 40 -2.55 -3.04 -1.30
C PRO A 40 -1.25 -3.83 -1.17
N GLU A 41 -0.69 -4.15 -2.34
CA GLU A 41 0.63 -4.76 -2.49
C GLU A 41 1.51 -3.81 -3.29
N MET A 42 2.77 -3.71 -2.90
CA MET A 42 3.70 -2.74 -3.44
C MET A 42 5.10 -3.33 -3.47
N THR A 43 5.82 -3.14 -4.58
CA THR A 43 7.20 -3.59 -4.72
C THR A 43 8.17 -2.66 -3.98
N TRP A 44 9.36 -3.13 -3.61
CA TRP A 44 10.39 -2.27 -3.02
C TRP A 44 10.76 -1.09 -3.92
N ARG A 45 10.76 -1.32 -5.23
CA ARG A 45 11.04 -0.28 -6.21
C ARG A 45 9.98 0.82 -6.19
N ALA A 46 8.70 0.47 -6.09
CA ALA A 46 7.63 1.45 -5.97
C ALA A 46 7.69 2.26 -4.64
N ILE A 47 8.17 1.64 -3.55
CA ILE A 47 8.41 2.33 -2.27
C ILE A 47 9.55 3.34 -2.40
N ILE A 48 10.68 2.90 -2.97
CA ILE A 48 11.90 3.72 -3.07
C ILE A 48 11.72 4.83 -4.12
N SER A 49 11.02 4.55 -5.22
CA SER A 49 10.73 5.52 -6.28
C SER A 49 9.64 6.55 -5.89
N GLY A 50 8.87 6.31 -4.83
CA GLY A 50 7.71 7.16 -4.48
C GLY A 50 6.50 7.02 -5.42
N GLU A 51 6.53 6.08 -6.39
CA GLU A 51 5.38 5.79 -7.28
C GLU A 51 4.14 5.31 -6.50
N ALA A 52 4.36 4.76 -5.31
CA ALA A 52 3.33 4.47 -4.32
C ALA A 52 2.43 5.66 -4.03
N GLU A 53 3.05 6.84 -3.86
CA GLU A 53 2.36 8.09 -3.63
C GLU A 53 1.69 8.51 -4.93
N MET A 54 2.43 8.54 -6.06
CA MET A 54 1.93 9.04 -7.36
C MET A 54 0.64 8.35 -7.83
N GLY A 55 0.54 7.02 -7.74
CA GLY A 55 -0.67 6.29 -8.14
C GLY A 55 -1.92 6.62 -7.30
N GLN A 56 -1.73 6.96 -6.02
CA GLN A 56 -2.82 7.39 -5.12
C GLN A 56 -3.24 8.84 -5.40
N GLN A 57 -2.29 9.74 -5.71
CA GLN A 57 -2.58 11.15 -6.07
C GLN A 57 -3.24 11.23 -7.46
N LEU A 58 -2.83 10.41 -8.43
CA LEU A 58 -3.46 10.30 -9.74
C LEU A 58 -4.91 9.80 -9.64
N LYS A 59 -5.17 8.75 -8.84
CA LYS A 59 -6.54 8.29 -8.56
C LYS A 59 -7.40 9.36 -7.87
N SER A 60 -6.79 10.16 -7.00
CA SER A 60 -7.48 11.27 -6.33
C SER A 60 -7.76 12.43 -7.29
N SER A 61 -6.86 12.72 -8.23
CA SER A 61 -7.02 13.80 -9.19
C SER A 61 -7.98 13.49 -10.33
N VAL A 62 -8.11 12.22 -10.76
CA VAL A 62 -9.01 11.85 -11.87
C VAL A 62 -10.49 11.79 -11.47
N GLY A 63 -10.80 11.87 -10.17
CA GLY A 63 -12.17 11.96 -9.65
C GLY A 63 -12.72 13.39 -9.54
N GLY A 64 -11.92 14.42 -9.85
CA GLY A 64 -12.25 15.83 -9.57
C GLY A 64 -12.57 16.72 -10.77
N THR A 65 -12.61 16.20 -12.01
CA THR A 65 -12.72 17.05 -13.21
C THR A 65 -13.85 16.64 -14.16
N GLY A 66 -15.03 16.28 -13.63
CA GLY A 66 -16.16 15.87 -14.48
C GLY A 66 -17.52 16.36 -14.01
N GLY A 67 -17.63 17.57 -13.47
CA GLY A 67 -18.93 18.09 -13.02
C GLY A 67 -18.94 19.57 -12.70
N GLY A 68 -19.15 20.39 -13.72
CA GLY A 68 -19.63 21.77 -13.63
C GLY A 68 -20.10 22.17 -15.03
N SER A 69 -21.34 21.89 -15.41
CA SER A 69 -22.48 22.81 -15.29
C SER A 69 -22.20 24.13 -16.01
N GLU A 70 -22.46 24.16 -17.32
CA GLU A 70 -22.79 25.38 -18.04
C GLU A 70 -24.32 25.45 -18.13
N GLU A 71 -24.81 26.60 -17.70
CA GLU A 71 -26.18 27.10 -17.63
C GLU A 71 -26.63 27.70 -18.96
#